data_AF-A0A1B6FI58-F1
#
_entry.id   AF-A0A1B6FI58-F1
#
_cell.length_a   1.000
_cell.length_b   1.000
_cell.length_c   1.000
_cell.angle_alpha   90.00
_cell.angle_beta   90.00
_cell.angle_gamma   90.00
#
_symmetry.space_group_name_H-M   'P 1'
#
loop_
_entity.id
_entity.type
_entity.pdbx_description
1 polymer ?
#
loop_
_entity_poly.entity_id
_entity_poly.type
_entity_poly.pdbx_seq_one_letter_code
_entity_poly.pdbx_strand_id
1 'polypeptide(L)'
;ALVMLVYGTVAVHVTDGPMWRRVFEFLQMFCQKNWWSNLLYISNYVNPYEMCLPQTWYLAIEFQLYVLSPLLLLPLVGNQRRGLVFLALAFLATILGGIINSYMLEIQAGGLIRLDRTREGTNVLDYFYTQYRASSFLIGMALGLLLFRVKEDHWNIRFSKVQVLVGWLAATSLFVTTVLAVSVFQDPLYVYTAWLD
;
A
#
# COMPACT_ATOMS: atom_id res chain seq x y z
N ALA A 1 9.90 3.05 16.62
CA ALA A 1 9.84 3.02 18.10
C ALA A 1 9.40 4.35 18.70
N LEU A 2 10.12 5.45 18.47
CA LEU A 2 9.80 6.77 19.05
C LEU A 2 8.35 7.22 18.80
N VAL A 3 7.88 7.16 17.56
CA VAL A 3 6.50 7.55 17.21
C VAL A 3 5.45 6.71 17.95
N MET A 4 5.69 5.41 18.14
CA MET A 4 4.79 4.55 18.91
C MET A 4 4.74 4.93 20.38
N LEU A 5 5.88 5.29 20.98
CA LEU A 5 5.93 5.78 22.35
C LEU A 5 5.13 7.08 22.49
N VAL A 6 5.28 8.01 21.54
CA VAL A 6 4.52 9.26 21.53
C VAL A 6 3.01 8.96 21.46
N TYR A 7 2.56 8.09 20.56
CA TYR A 7 1.14 7.74 20.43
C TYR A 7 0.59 6.98 21.65
N GLY A 8 1.41 6.13 22.27
CA GLY A 8 1.01 5.37 23.47
C GLY A 8 1.02 6.16 24.79
N THR A 9 1.58 7.36 24.82
CA THR A 9 1.75 8.14 26.06
C THR A 9 1.40 9.62 25.90
N VAL A 10 2.18 10.37 25.11
CA VAL A 10 2.12 11.83 25.07
C VAL A 10 0.96 12.35 24.23
N ALA A 11 0.64 11.69 23.11
CA ALA A 11 -0.23 12.24 22.08
C ALA A 11 -1.64 12.61 22.58
N VAL A 12 -2.21 11.87 23.54
CA VAL A 12 -3.52 12.16 24.14
C VAL A 12 -3.54 13.50 24.88
N HIS A 13 -2.39 13.97 25.37
CA HIS A 13 -2.27 15.19 26.18
C HIS A 13 -1.79 16.41 25.40
N VAL A 14 -1.54 16.29 24.08
CA VAL A 14 -0.95 17.37 23.28
C VAL A 14 -1.94 18.51 23.01
N THR A 15 -3.23 18.22 22.88
CA THR A 15 -4.25 19.22 22.57
C THR A 15 -5.64 18.78 23.03
N ASP A 16 -6.53 19.73 23.28
CA ASP A 16 -7.89 19.52 23.78
C ASP A 16 -8.95 19.67 22.68
N GLY A 17 -8.65 19.25 21.46
CA GLY A 17 -9.59 19.30 20.35
C GLY A 17 -10.81 18.38 20.59
N PRO A 18 -12.03 18.75 20.13
CA PRO A 18 -13.26 17.99 20.38
C PRO A 18 -13.22 16.55 19.82
N MET A 19 -12.45 16.33 18.75
CA MET A 19 -12.19 15.01 18.16
C MET A 19 -10.88 14.38 18.65
N TRP A 20 -9.95 15.18 19.16
CA TRP A 20 -8.59 14.75 19.46
C TRP A 20 -8.57 13.65 20.51
N ARG A 21 -9.20 13.94 21.66
CA ARG A 21 -9.22 13.02 22.80
C ARG A 21 -9.84 11.67 22.44
N ARG A 22 -10.97 11.68 21.72
CA ARG A 22 -11.60 10.44 21.25
C ARG A 22 -10.65 9.62 20.36
N VAL A 23 -10.06 10.24 19.33
CA VAL A 23 -9.20 9.53 18.38
C VAL A 23 -7.93 9.00 19.05
N PHE A 24 -7.26 9.83 19.84
CA PHE A 24 -5.98 9.46 20.44
C PHE A 24 -6.13 8.54 21.65
N GLU A 25 -7.24 8.55 22.38
CA GLU A 25 -7.52 7.55 23.42
C GLU A 25 -7.66 6.14 22.79
N PHE A 26 -8.36 6.01 21.65
CA PHE A 26 -8.42 4.74 20.92
C PHE A 26 -7.04 4.27 20.44
N LEU A 27 -6.27 5.16 19.80
CA LEU A 27 -4.92 4.83 19.32
C LEU A 27 -3.97 4.48 20.47
N GLN A 28 -4.08 5.17 21.60
CA GLN A 28 -3.30 4.87 22.80
C GLN A 28 -3.57 3.45 23.29
N MET A 29 -4.85 3.05 23.40
CA MET A 29 -5.21 1.69 23.83
C MET A 29 -4.64 0.62 22.89
N PHE A 30 -4.78 0.79 21.58
CA PHE A 30 -4.19 -0.12 20.59
C PHE A 30 -2.67 -0.15 20.66
N CYS A 31 -2.03 0.99 20.90
CA CYS A 31 -0.59 1.05 21.10
C CYS A 31 -0.12 0.29 22.34
N GLN A 32 -0.76 0.47 23.49
CA GLN A 32 -0.36 -0.22 24.72
C GLN A 32 -0.52 -1.74 24.60
N LYS A 33 -1.52 -2.21 23.86
CA LYS A 33 -1.78 -3.64 23.63
C LYS A 33 -0.89 -4.25 22.54
N ASN A 34 -0.71 -3.55 21.40
CA ASN A 34 -0.20 -4.13 20.15
C ASN A 34 1.06 -3.44 19.60
N TRP A 35 1.81 -2.67 20.40
CA TRP A 35 3.06 -2.02 19.96
C TRP A 35 4.08 -3.00 19.36
N TRP A 36 4.18 -4.20 19.93
CA TRP A 36 5.18 -5.20 19.56
C TRP A 36 5.02 -5.67 18.10
N SER A 37 3.78 -5.81 17.61
CA SER A 37 3.53 -6.29 16.24
C SER A 37 3.97 -5.28 15.17
N ASN A 38 3.95 -3.98 15.50
CA ASN A 38 4.49 -2.94 14.62
C ASN A 38 6.02 -2.91 14.60
N LEU A 39 6.70 -3.23 15.71
CA LEU A 39 8.16 -3.38 15.72
C LEU A 39 8.64 -4.59 14.92
N LEU A 40 7.87 -5.67 14.95
CA LEU A 40 8.15 -6.87 14.16
C LEU A 40 7.68 -6.75 12.70
N TYR A 41 7.07 -5.63 12.31
CA TYR A 41 6.52 -5.42 10.96
C TYR A 41 5.51 -6.49 10.53
N ILE A 42 4.66 -6.97 11.45
CA ILE A 42 3.60 -7.97 11.20
C ILE A 42 2.21 -7.49 11.64
N SER A 43 2.07 -6.20 11.96
CA SER A 43 0.83 -5.61 12.43
C SER A 43 -0.34 -5.77 11.45
N ASN A 44 -0.05 -5.82 10.15
CA ASN A 44 -1.03 -6.04 9.08
C ASN A 44 -1.61 -7.47 9.01
N TYR A 45 -0.99 -8.45 9.68
CA TYR A 45 -1.55 -9.81 9.79
C TYR A 45 -2.09 -10.11 11.18
N VAL A 46 -1.39 -9.67 12.23
CA VAL A 46 -1.74 -10.05 13.61
C VAL A 46 -2.91 -9.23 14.14
N ASN A 47 -2.87 -7.91 13.96
CA ASN A 47 -3.84 -6.99 14.53
C ASN A 47 -4.29 -5.93 13.50
N PRO A 48 -4.86 -6.32 12.34
CA PRO A 48 -5.19 -5.38 11.29
C PRO A 48 -6.20 -4.31 11.72
N TYR A 49 -7.10 -4.66 12.64
CA TYR A 49 -8.13 -3.76 13.18
C TYR A 49 -7.72 -2.96 14.42
N GLU A 50 -6.63 -3.34 15.06
CA GLU A 50 -6.15 -2.74 16.32
C GLU A 50 -4.66 -2.36 16.21
N MET A 51 -4.26 -1.81 15.06
CA MET A 51 -2.88 -1.34 14.85
C MET A 51 -2.58 -0.13 15.73
N CYS A 52 -1.45 -0.17 16.44
CA CYS A 52 -0.93 1.00 17.17
C CYS A 52 -0.78 2.24 16.28
N LEU A 53 -0.12 2.07 15.12
CA LEU A 53 0.04 3.12 14.12
C LEU A 53 -0.58 2.61 12.81
N PRO A 54 -1.85 2.93 12.51
CA PRO A 54 -2.50 2.47 11.29
C PRO A 54 -1.67 2.80 10.06
N GLN A 55 -1.11 4.01 9.97
CA GLN A 55 -0.31 4.44 8.83
C GLN A 55 0.94 3.59 8.57
N THR A 56 1.43 2.79 9.53
CA THR A 56 2.63 1.95 9.30
C THR A 56 2.31 0.60 8.63
N TRP A 57 1.06 0.36 8.22
CA TRP A 57 0.69 -0.84 7.47
C TRP A 57 1.56 -1.04 6.21
N TYR A 58 1.90 0.04 5.49
CA TYR A 58 2.70 -0.06 4.27
C TYR A 58 4.16 -0.42 4.56
N LEU A 59 4.71 0.07 5.68
CA LEU A 59 6.07 -0.27 6.11
C LEU A 59 6.19 -1.77 6.44
N ALA A 60 5.15 -2.35 7.04
CA ALA A 60 5.10 -3.78 7.32
C ALA A 60 5.14 -4.61 6.02
N ILE A 61 4.34 -4.23 5.03
CA ILE A 61 4.32 -4.86 3.70
C ILE A 61 5.69 -4.76 3.02
N GLU A 62 6.30 -3.58 2.99
CA GLU A 62 7.61 -3.38 2.35
C GLU A 62 8.71 -4.22 3.01
N PHE A 63 8.75 -4.28 4.34
CA PHE A 63 9.70 -5.11 5.07
C PHE A 63 9.51 -6.59 4.73
N GLN A 64 8.28 -7.08 4.72
CA GLN A 64 7.99 -8.49 4.41
C GLN A 64 8.38 -8.83 2.96
N LEU A 65 8.07 -7.96 2.00
CA LEU A 65 8.46 -8.15 0.60
C LEU A 65 9.99 -8.06 0.40
N TYR A 66 10.66 -7.19 1.17
CA TYR A 66 12.12 -7.15 1.20
C TYR A 66 12.71 -8.47 1.72
N VAL A 67 12.17 -9.03 2.80
CA VAL A 67 12.59 -10.34 3.33
C VAL A 67 12.33 -11.46 2.30
N LEU A 68 11.23 -11.39 1.55
CA LEU A 68 10.91 -12.35 0.48
C LEU A 68 11.68 -12.09 -0.83
N SER A 69 12.33 -10.94 -0.98
CA SER A 69 12.98 -10.55 -2.24
C SER A 69 14.05 -11.53 -2.74
N PRO A 70 14.85 -12.22 -1.89
CA PRO A 70 15.78 -13.24 -2.38
C PRO A 70 15.03 -14.38 -3.06
N LEU A 71 13.90 -14.83 -2.53
CA LEU A 71 13.07 -15.87 -3.15
C LEU A 71 12.52 -15.43 -4.51
N LEU A 72 12.19 -14.14 -4.64
CA LEU A 72 11.73 -13.57 -5.91
C LEU A 72 12.86 -13.45 -6.94
N LEU A 73 14.10 -13.23 -6.50
CA LEU A 73 15.27 -13.04 -7.36
C LEU A 73 16.01 -14.34 -7.70
N LEU A 74 15.96 -15.37 -6.85
CA LEU A 74 16.65 -16.65 -7.06
C LEU A 74 16.33 -17.30 -8.44
N PRO A 75 15.08 -17.32 -8.92
CA PRO A 75 14.78 -17.86 -10.25
C PRO A 75 15.48 -17.14 -11.40
N LEU A 76 15.81 -15.85 -11.23
CA LEU A 76 16.52 -15.06 -12.26
C LEU A 76 17.98 -15.50 -12.37
N VAL A 77 18.62 -15.85 -11.25
CA VAL A 77 20.02 -16.33 -11.23
C VAL A 77 20.15 -17.64 -12.01
N GLY A 78 19.19 -18.55 -11.86
CA GLY A 78 19.23 -19.84 -12.56
C GLY A 78 18.92 -19.72 -14.05
N ASN A 79 17.84 -19.02 -14.41
CA ASN A 79 17.48 -18.78 -15.81
C ASN A 79 16.68 -17.49 -15.93
N GLN A 80 17.27 -16.49 -16.59
CA GLN A 80 16.69 -15.17 -16.74
C GLN A 80 15.27 -15.19 -17.32
N ARG A 81 14.99 -16.03 -18.32
CA ARG A 81 13.65 -16.10 -18.93
C ARG A 81 12.62 -16.66 -17.94
N ARG A 82 12.98 -17.73 -17.22
CA ARG A 82 12.10 -18.34 -16.21
C ARG A 82 11.84 -17.37 -15.06
N GLY A 83 12.87 -16.66 -14.61
CA GLY A 83 12.73 -15.64 -13.57
C GLY A 83 11.83 -14.47 -13.98
N LEU A 84 11.97 -13.96 -15.22
CA LEU A 84 11.08 -12.91 -15.72
C LEU A 84 9.62 -13.39 -15.85
N VAL A 85 9.40 -14.61 -16.35
CA VAL A 85 8.05 -15.20 -16.40
C VAL A 85 7.48 -15.35 -15.00
N PHE A 86 8.27 -15.82 -14.04
CA PHE A 86 7.86 -15.95 -12.64
C PHE A 86 7.46 -14.60 -12.04
N LEU A 87 8.26 -13.54 -12.22
CA LEU A 87 7.91 -12.20 -11.73
C LEU A 87 6.64 -11.64 -12.40
N ALA A 88 6.45 -11.86 -13.70
CA ALA A 88 5.25 -11.46 -14.41
C ALA A 88 4.01 -12.20 -13.89
N LEU A 89 4.12 -13.50 -13.63
CA LEU A 89 3.05 -14.30 -13.03
C LEU A 89 2.74 -13.85 -11.61
N ALA A 90 3.75 -13.58 -10.78
CA ALA A 90 3.56 -13.05 -9.43
C ALA A 90 2.86 -11.68 -9.45
N PHE A 91 3.23 -10.83 -10.40
CA PHE A 91 2.58 -9.53 -10.60
C PHE A 91 1.11 -9.67 -10.99
N LEU A 92 0.80 -10.51 -11.98
CA LEU A 92 -0.58 -10.79 -12.38
C LEU A 92 -1.39 -11.43 -11.26
N ALA A 93 -0.81 -12.41 -10.55
CA ALA A 93 -1.47 -13.06 -9.40
C ALA A 93 -1.79 -12.06 -8.28
N THR A 94 -0.89 -11.10 -8.03
CA THR A 94 -1.12 -10.04 -7.04
C THR A 94 -2.29 -9.14 -7.44
N ILE A 95 -2.33 -8.69 -8.70
CA ILE A 95 -3.41 -7.83 -9.21
C ILE A 95 -4.75 -8.58 -9.20
N LEU A 96 -4.78 -9.78 -9.79
CA LEU A 96 -6.00 -10.59 -9.85
C LEU A 96 -6.47 -10.97 -8.44
N GLY A 97 -5.55 -11.35 -7.55
CA GLY A 97 -5.87 -11.62 -6.16
C GLY A 97 -6.48 -10.41 -5.46
N GLY A 98 -5.93 -9.21 -5.68
CA GLY A 98 -6.48 -7.97 -5.13
C GLY A 98 -7.87 -7.63 -5.66
N ILE A 99 -8.11 -7.82 -6.96
CA ILE A 99 -9.42 -7.60 -7.59
C ILE A 99 -10.44 -8.61 -7.05
N ILE A 100 -10.10 -9.90 -7.04
CA ILE A 100 -10.97 -10.96 -6.53
C ILE A 100 -11.28 -10.74 -5.06
N ASN A 101 -10.28 -10.40 -4.23
CA ASN A 101 -10.48 -10.11 -2.83
C ASN A 101 -11.41 -8.92 -2.62
N SER A 102 -11.23 -7.85 -3.40
CA SER A 102 -12.09 -6.66 -3.32
C SER A 102 -13.53 -6.97 -3.73
N TYR A 103 -13.72 -7.79 -4.76
CA TYR A 103 -15.03 -8.22 -5.22
C TYR A 103 -15.74 -9.11 -4.19
N MET A 104 -15.06 -10.14 -3.69
CA MET A 104 -15.65 -11.12 -2.76
C MET A 104 -15.98 -10.52 -1.39
N LEU A 105 -15.20 -9.53 -0.95
CA LEU A 105 -15.41 -8.83 0.32
C LEU A 105 -16.20 -7.53 0.17
N GLU A 106 -16.72 -7.23 -1.03
CA GLU A 106 -17.46 -6.00 -1.35
C GLU A 106 -16.74 -4.74 -0.82
N ILE A 107 -15.41 -4.70 -1.00
CA ILE A 107 -14.58 -3.59 -0.52
C ILE A 107 -14.90 -2.37 -1.38
N GLN A 108 -15.70 -1.47 -0.82
CA GLN A 108 -16.06 -0.22 -1.50
C GLN A 108 -14.84 0.70 -1.65
N ALA A 109 -14.72 1.31 -2.83
CA ALA A 109 -13.73 2.34 -3.11
C ALA A 109 -13.91 3.55 -2.17
N GLY A 110 -12.80 4.10 -1.65
CA GLY A 110 -12.83 5.25 -0.75
C GLY A 110 -11.68 5.29 0.27
N GLY A 111 -11.63 6.35 1.07
CA GLY A 111 -10.61 6.53 2.11
C GLY A 111 -10.93 5.84 3.44
N LEU A 112 -9.91 5.73 4.32
CA LEU A 112 -10.06 5.28 5.71
C LEU A 112 -11.02 6.15 6.54
N ILE A 113 -11.23 7.40 6.11
CA ILE A 113 -12.17 8.34 6.71
C ILE A 113 -13.37 8.45 5.76
N ARG A 114 -14.48 7.84 6.16
CA ARG A 114 -15.78 8.02 5.50
C ARG A 114 -16.59 9.08 6.25
N LEU A 115 -17.29 9.94 5.50
CA LEU A 115 -18.20 10.93 6.08
C LEU A 115 -19.47 10.27 6.64
N ASP A 116 -19.86 9.13 6.09
CA ASP A 116 -20.98 8.33 6.56
C ASP A 116 -20.51 7.28 7.60
N ARG A 117 -20.98 7.43 8.84
CA ARG A 117 -20.70 6.53 9.98
C ARG A 117 -21.63 5.32 10.04
N THR A 118 -22.69 5.27 9.24
CA THR A 118 -23.72 4.21 9.39
C THR A 118 -23.32 2.86 8.80
N ARG A 119 -22.23 2.82 8.02
CA ARG A 119 -21.64 1.62 7.42
C ARG A 119 -20.30 1.26 8.08
N GLU A 120 -20.28 1.24 9.41
CA GLU A 120 -19.10 0.94 10.26
C GLU A 120 -18.55 -0.50 10.14
N GLY A 121 -18.93 -1.26 9.10
CA GLY A 121 -18.83 -2.72 9.13
C GLY A 121 -17.85 -3.42 8.19
N THR A 122 -17.23 -2.79 7.17
CA THR A 122 -16.58 -3.60 6.12
C THR A 122 -15.14 -3.22 5.75
N ASN A 123 -14.24 -4.17 6.04
CA ASN A 123 -13.23 -4.75 5.14
C ASN A 123 -12.11 -3.85 4.56
N VAL A 124 -12.04 -2.55 4.88
CA VAL A 124 -10.92 -1.69 4.41
C VAL A 124 -9.57 -2.16 4.97
N LEU A 125 -9.55 -2.87 6.09
CA LEU A 125 -8.32 -3.36 6.73
C LEU A 125 -7.87 -4.72 6.15
N ASP A 126 -8.77 -5.48 5.53
CA ASP A 126 -8.44 -6.65 4.70
C ASP A 126 -7.74 -6.26 3.38
N TYR A 127 -7.65 -4.96 3.11
CA TYR A 127 -6.85 -4.40 2.01
C TYR A 127 -5.34 -4.32 2.33
N PHE A 128 -4.94 -4.51 3.59
CA PHE A 128 -3.55 -4.35 4.04
C PHE A 128 -2.74 -5.65 4.04
N TYR A 129 -3.28 -6.73 3.48
CA TYR A 129 -2.53 -7.95 3.27
C TYR A 129 -1.46 -7.80 2.19
N THR A 130 -0.26 -8.28 2.49
CA THR A 130 0.94 -8.14 1.66
C THR A 130 0.77 -8.76 0.28
N GLN A 131 0.09 -9.91 0.19
CA GLN A 131 -0.09 -10.62 -1.08
C GLN A 131 -0.90 -9.85 -2.13
N TYR A 132 -1.79 -8.94 -1.73
CA TYR A 132 -2.60 -8.14 -2.65
C TYR A 132 -1.93 -6.81 -3.02
N ARG A 133 -0.79 -6.49 -2.40
CA ARG A 133 -0.09 -5.20 -2.53
C ARG A 133 1.32 -5.31 -3.08
N ALA A 134 1.80 -6.52 -3.34
CA ALA A 134 3.12 -6.77 -3.90
C ALA A 134 3.32 -6.19 -5.32
N SER A 135 2.26 -5.77 -6.04
CA SER A 135 2.35 -5.30 -7.43
C SER A 135 3.25 -4.07 -7.58
N SER A 136 3.15 -3.08 -6.69
CA SER A 136 4.01 -1.88 -6.70
C SER A 136 5.47 -2.22 -6.42
N PHE A 137 5.73 -3.14 -5.49
CA PHE A 137 7.07 -3.64 -5.18
C PHE A 137 7.68 -4.38 -6.37
N LEU A 138 6.90 -5.23 -7.05
CA LEU A 138 7.34 -5.97 -8.23
C LEU A 138 7.66 -5.05 -9.41
N ILE A 139 6.92 -3.95 -9.60
CA ILE A 139 7.26 -2.91 -10.58
C ILE A 139 8.60 -2.27 -10.24
N GLY A 140 8.82 -1.92 -8.97
CA GLY A 140 10.11 -1.38 -8.50
C GLY A 140 11.26 -2.36 -8.72
N MET A 141 11.04 -3.65 -8.44
CA MET A 141 12.01 -4.72 -8.70
C MET A 141 12.32 -4.85 -10.20
N ALA A 142 11.30 -4.83 -11.05
CA ALA A 142 11.48 -4.87 -12.50
C ALA A 142 12.28 -3.66 -13.03
N LEU A 143 12.02 -2.47 -12.50
CA LEU A 143 12.81 -1.27 -12.79
C LEU A 143 14.27 -1.43 -12.31
N GLY A 144 14.49 -1.95 -11.10
CA GLY A 144 15.83 -2.22 -10.58
C GLY A 144 16.62 -3.19 -11.47
N LEU A 145 15.96 -4.26 -11.95
CA LEU A 145 16.55 -5.21 -12.90
C LEU A 145 16.86 -4.58 -14.26
N LEU A 146 16.00 -3.68 -14.75
CA LEU A 146 16.25 -2.92 -15.97
C LEU A 146 17.48 -2.03 -15.81
N LEU A 147 17.57 -1.26 -14.73
CA LEU A 147 18.70 -0.38 -14.44
C LEU A 147 20.01 -1.16 -14.27
N PHE A 148 19.95 -2.31 -13.61
CA PHE A 148 21.10 -3.21 -13.46
C PHE A 148 21.64 -3.65 -14.83
N ARG A 149 20.78 -4.11 -15.75
CA ARG A 149 21.19 -4.49 -17.09
C ARG A 149 21.69 -3.33 -17.93
N VAL A 150 21.04 -2.17 -17.86
CA VAL A 150 21.49 -0.97 -18.59
C VAL A 150 22.92 -0.62 -18.21
N LYS A 151 23.27 -0.77 -16.92
CA LYS A 151 24.61 -0.56 -16.41
C LYS A 151 25.59 -1.65 -16.83
N GLU A 152 25.20 -2.93 -16.74
CA GLU A 152 26.07 -4.08 -17.02
C GLU A 152 26.32 -4.30 -18.52
N ASP A 153 25.26 -4.21 -19.34
CA ASP A 153 25.31 -4.39 -20.79
C ASP A 153 25.70 -3.10 -21.54
N HIS A 154 26.06 -2.03 -20.81
CA HIS A 154 26.41 -0.71 -21.34
C HIS A 154 25.39 -0.14 -22.35
N TRP A 155 24.09 -0.30 -22.07
CA TRP A 155 23.04 0.23 -22.96
C TRP A 155 23.04 1.75 -22.94
N ASN A 156 23.30 2.37 -24.09
CA ASN A 156 23.21 3.82 -24.26
C ASN A 156 21.74 4.27 -24.47
N ILE A 157 20.95 4.26 -23.39
CA ILE A 157 19.60 4.81 -23.41
C ILE A 157 19.69 6.34 -23.36
N ARG A 158 19.37 7.01 -24.47
CA ARG A 158 19.25 8.47 -24.54
C ARG A 158 17.80 8.85 -24.82
N PHE A 159 17.21 9.63 -23.91
CA PHE A 159 15.88 10.17 -24.10
C PHE A 159 15.95 11.56 -24.76
N SER A 160 15.06 11.81 -25.71
CA SER A 160 14.88 13.15 -26.26
C SER A 160 14.19 14.06 -25.24
N LYS A 161 14.39 15.39 -25.35
CA LYS A 161 13.71 16.36 -24.48
C LYS A 161 12.18 16.23 -24.55
N VAL A 162 11.65 15.85 -25.72
CA VAL A 162 10.21 15.61 -25.93
C VAL A 162 9.76 14.36 -25.17
N GLN A 163 10.51 13.26 -25.22
CA GLN A 163 10.18 12.04 -24.45
C GLN A 163 10.16 12.30 -22.95
N VAL A 164 11.13 13.08 -22.45
CA VAL A 164 11.18 13.47 -21.04
C VAL A 164 9.97 14.33 -20.66
N LEU A 165 9.65 15.34 -21.48
CA LEU A 165 8.48 16.20 -21.25
C LEU A 165 7.17 15.41 -21.24
N VAL A 166 6.96 14.54 -22.23
CA VAL A 166 5.78 13.67 -22.31
C VAL A 166 5.70 12.75 -21.09
N GLY A 167 6.83 12.18 -20.65
CA GLY A 167 6.91 11.35 -19.45
C GLY A 167 6.50 12.11 -18.18
N TRP A 168 7.01 13.33 -17.99
CA TRP A 168 6.62 14.19 -16.87
C TRP A 168 5.13 14.54 -16.90
N LEU A 169 4.61 14.97 -18.05
CA LEU A 169 3.20 15.32 -18.20
C LEU A 169 2.30 14.12 -17.92
N ALA A 170 2.63 12.95 -18.46
CA ALA A 170 1.89 11.71 -18.21
C ALA A 170 1.90 11.34 -16.72
N ALA A 171 3.06 11.39 -16.06
CA ALA A 171 3.18 11.09 -14.64
C ALA A 171 2.37 12.07 -13.77
N THR A 172 2.45 13.37 -14.06
CA THR A 172 1.67 14.38 -13.33
C THR A 172 0.18 14.23 -13.56
N SER A 173 -0.24 13.91 -14.79
CA SER A 173 -1.65 13.66 -15.12
C SER A 173 -2.19 12.47 -14.34
N LEU A 174 -1.47 11.33 -14.36
CA LEU A 174 -1.85 10.14 -13.60
C LEU A 174 -1.94 10.43 -12.09
N PHE A 175 -0.97 11.16 -11.53
CA PHE A 175 -1.01 11.56 -10.12
C PHE A 175 -2.26 12.38 -9.79
N VAL A 176 -2.53 13.42 -10.57
CA VAL A 176 -3.73 14.26 -10.40
C VAL A 176 -5.01 13.44 -10.54
N THR A 177 -5.10 12.57 -11.55
CA THR A 177 -6.25 11.68 -11.73
C THR A 177 -6.46 10.78 -10.52
N THR A 178 -5.41 10.16 -9.97
CA THR A 178 -5.56 9.30 -8.79
C THR A 178 -6.03 10.06 -7.56
N VAL A 179 -5.57 11.29 -7.34
CA VAL A 179 -6.00 12.13 -6.21
C VAL A 179 -7.46 12.56 -6.39
N LEU A 180 -7.83 13.02 -7.60
CA LEU A 180 -9.19 13.47 -7.88
C LEU A 180 -10.21 12.31 -7.91
N ALA A 181 -9.80 11.11 -8.33
CA ALA A 181 -10.68 9.94 -8.31
C ALA A 181 -11.21 9.63 -6.91
N VAL A 182 -10.39 9.82 -5.86
CA VAL A 182 -10.85 9.62 -4.47
C VAL A 182 -12.01 10.55 -4.12
N SER A 183 -12.04 11.77 -4.67
CA SER A 183 -13.12 12.72 -4.39
C SER A 183 -14.47 12.25 -4.94
N VAL A 184 -14.48 11.52 -6.07
CA VAL A 184 -15.69 10.94 -6.66
C VAL A 184 -16.23 9.83 -5.75
N PHE A 185 -15.37 8.93 -5.27
CA PHE A 185 -15.77 7.82 -4.40
C PHE A 185 -16.15 8.26 -2.98
N GLN A 186 -15.76 9.46 -2.56
CA GLN A 186 -16.11 10.02 -1.25
C GLN A 186 -17.37 10.89 -1.25
N ASP A 187 -17.96 11.16 -2.42
CA ASP A 187 -19.20 11.94 -2.51
C ASP A 187 -20.34 11.16 -1.82
N PRO A 188 -21.04 11.75 -0.83
CA PRO A 188 -22.15 11.09 -0.13
C PRO A 188 -23.35 10.77 -1.05
N LEU A 189 -23.44 11.40 -2.22
CA LEU A 189 -24.45 11.11 -3.24
C LEU A 189 -24.01 10.00 -4.20
N TYR A 190 -22.78 9.50 -4.09
CA TYR A 190 -22.26 8.45 -4.95
C TYR A 190 -22.94 7.11 -4.65
N VAL A 191 -23.57 6.53 -5.67
CA VAL A 191 -24.15 5.18 -5.59
C VAL A 191 -23.15 4.19 -6.15
N TYR A 192 -22.52 3.41 -5.26
CA TYR A 192 -21.60 2.35 -5.65
C TYR A 192 -22.27 1.35 -6.59
N THR A 193 -21.60 1.06 -7.71
CA THR A 193 -22.02 0.04 -8.67
C THR A 193 -20.85 -0.86 -9.01
N ALA A 194 -20.92 -2.13 -8.60
CA ALA A 194 -19.85 -3.12 -8.76
C ALA A 194 -19.39 -3.39 -10.22
N TRP A 195 -20.07 -2.82 -11.22
CA TRP A 195 -19.75 -2.98 -12.65
C TRP A 195 -19.00 -1.77 -13.23
N LEU A 196 -19.13 -0.58 -12.63
CA LEU A 196 -18.45 0.65 -13.05
C LEU A 196 -17.27 1.00 -12.12
N ASP A 197 -17.27 0.47 -10.89
CA ASP A 197 -16.32 0.74 -9.81
C ASP A 197 -15.40 -0.46 -9.51
#